data_AF-A0A959ELC9-F1
#
_entry.id   AF-A0A959ELC9-F1
#
_cell.length_a   1.000
_cell.length_b   1.000
_cell.length_c   1.000
_cell.angle_alpha   90.00
_cell.angle_beta   90.00
_cell.angle_gamma   90.00
#
_symmetry.space_group_name_H-M   'P 1'
#
loop_
_entity.id
_entity.type
_entity.pdbx_description
1 polymer ?
#
loop_
_entity_poly.entity_id
_entity_poly.type
_entity_poly.pdbx_seq_one_letter_code
_entity_poly.pdbx_strand_id
1 'polypeptide(L)'
;MKPPNSLSRFRHPISRYRGLVALAFSLCLCGALAQPTQGWPEELESLQEEARAMARPVLLVFSGSDWCGPCIRLQREVLTDPAFVQFAAEELLVVTADFPRKK
;
A
#
# COMPACT_ATOMS: atom_id res chain seq x y z
N MET A 1 72.95 -5.64 -16.70
CA MET A 1 72.04 -4.51 -16.40
C MET A 1 70.59 -4.93 -16.74
N LYS A 2 69.75 -5.18 -15.72
CA LYS A 2 68.26 -5.18 -15.78
C LYS A 2 67.76 -5.02 -14.33
N PRO A 3 66.82 -4.10 -14.04
CA PRO A 3 66.60 -3.63 -12.67
C PRO A 3 65.83 -4.63 -11.79
N PRO A 4 66.02 -4.59 -10.46
CA PRO A 4 65.32 -5.45 -9.52
C PRO A 4 63.84 -5.04 -9.38
N ASN A 5 63.02 -6.08 -9.26
CA ASN A 5 61.60 -6.04 -8.97
C ASN A 5 61.37 -5.40 -7.58
N SER A 6 60.88 -4.16 -7.52
CA SER A 6 60.69 -3.40 -6.27
C SER A 6 59.25 -2.95 -6.02
N LEU A 7 58.27 -3.70 -6.51
CA LEU A 7 56.86 -3.49 -6.12
C LEU A 7 56.48 -4.31 -4.89
N SER A 8 57.35 -4.29 -3.87
CA SER A 8 56.97 -4.68 -2.52
C SER A 8 56.47 -3.45 -1.76
N ARG A 9 55.13 -3.37 -1.69
CA ARG A 9 54.43 -3.18 -0.43
C ARG A 9 54.40 -1.75 0.13
N PHE A 10 53.84 -0.81 -0.65
CA PHE A 10 53.12 0.33 -0.05
C PHE A 10 51.81 -0.18 0.56
N ARG A 11 51.92 -0.71 1.79
CA ARG A 11 50.76 -1.08 2.62
C ARG A 11 50.23 0.21 3.24
N HIS A 12 49.45 0.98 2.47
CA HIS A 12 48.75 2.14 3.01
C HIS A 12 47.93 1.73 4.25
N PRO A 13 47.91 2.54 5.33
CA PRO A 13 47.14 2.27 6.54
C PRO A 13 45.65 2.57 6.33
N ILE A 14 45.06 2.07 5.24
CA ILE A 14 43.63 2.13 4.96
C ILE A 14 42.85 1.38 6.06
N SER A 15 43.52 0.46 6.76
CA SER A 15 42.98 -0.38 7.84
C SER A 15 42.30 0.40 8.96
N ARG A 16 42.81 1.59 9.34
CA ARG A 16 42.30 2.33 10.51
C ARG A 16 40.93 2.98 10.28
N TYR A 17 40.62 3.35 9.03
CA TYR A 17 39.37 4.04 8.68
C TYR A 17 38.31 3.09 8.10
N ARG A 18 38.64 1.81 7.84
CA ARG A 18 37.69 0.80 7.35
C ARG A 18 36.48 0.63 8.27
N GLY A 19 36.70 0.64 9.58
CA GLY A 19 35.61 0.53 10.56
C GLY A 19 34.70 1.76 10.56
N LEU A 20 35.27 2.96 10.44
CA LEU A 20 34.50 4.21 10.41
C LEU A 20 33.70 4.36 9.11
N VAL A 21 34.27 3.99 7.97
CA VAL A 21 33.56 3.99 6.68
C VAL A 21 32.45 2.94 6.68
N ALA A 22 32.69 1.75 7.23
CA ALA A 22 31.65 0.73 7.36
C ALA A 22 30.52 1.16 8.31
N LEU A 23 30.85 1.82 9.42
CA LEU A 23 29.86 2.37 10.35
C LEU A 23 29.02 3.46 9.69
N ALA A 24 29.66 4.41 9.00
CA ALA A 24 28.96 5.48 8.27
C ALA A 24 28.06 4.93 7.15
N PHE A 25 28.53 3.92 6.41
CA PHE A 25 27.74 3.25 5.40
C PHE A 25 26.53 2.51 6.01
N SER A 26 26.73 1.80 7.13
CA SER A 26 25.66 1.12 7.85
C SER A 26 24.62 2.09 8.43
N LEU A 27 25.05 3.24 8.95
CA LEU A 27 24.13 4.28 9.46
C LEU A 27 23.30 4.90 8.33
N CYS A 28 23.94 5.15 7.18
CA CYS A 28 23.29 5.71 6.01
C CYS A 28 22.26 4.74 5.40
N LEU A 29 22.58 3.43 5.38
CA LEU A 29 21.68 2.39 4.85
C LEU A 29 20.43 2.21 5.73
N CYS A 30 20.53 2.42 7.04
CA CYS A 30 19.39 2.31 7.97
C CYS A 30 18.36 3.43 7.76
N GLY A 31 18.80 4.66 7.47
CA GLY A 31 17.89 5.81 7.27
C GLY A 31 17.05 5.70 5.99
N ALA A 32 17.53 4.99 4.97
CA ALA A 32 16.83 4.83 3.70
C ALA A 32 15.65 3.84 3.74
N LEU A 33 15.50 3.06 4.80
CA LEU A 33 14.43 2.06 4.94
C LEU A 33 13.18 2.58 5.68
N ALA A 34 13.23 3.81 6.23
CA ALA A 34 12.08 4.42 6.88
C ALA A 34 11.12 4.99 5.80
N GLN A 35 10.32 4.11 5.18
CA GLN A 35 9.18 4.57 4.40
C GLN A 35 8.05 4.96 5.36
N PRO A 36 7.42 6.14 5.19
CA PRO A 36 6.18 6.41 5.88
C PRO A 36 5.16 5.37 5.40
N THR A 37 4.63 4.57 6.32
CA THR A 37 3.43 3.78 6.03
C THR A 37 2.32 4.76 5.72
N GLN A 38 1.87 4.81 4.47
CA GLN A 38 0.65 5.53 4.16
C GLN A 38 -0.45 4.86 4.97
N GLY A 39 -0.94 5.55 6.00
CA GLY A 39 -2.03 5.08 6.84
C GLY A 39 -3.22 4.70 5.98
N TRP A 40 -4.10 3.86 6.52
CA TRP A 40 -5.36 3.58 5.86
C TRP A 40 -6.10 4.90 5.61
N PRO A 41 -6.81 5.06 4.49
CA PRO A 41 -7.62 6.25 4.26
C PRO A 41 -8.63 6.43 5.41
N GLU A 42 -8.79 7.66 5.88
CA GLU A 42 -9.67 8.02 7.00
C GLU A 42 -11.13 7.59 6.75
N GLU A 43 -11.58 7.62 5.49
CA GLU A 43 -12.89 7.10 5.10
C GLU A 43 -13.05 5.60 5.37
N LEU A 44 -12.00 4.78 5.25
CA LEU A 44 -12.13 3.36 5.55
C LEU A 44 -12.12 3.08 7.05
N GLU A 45 -11.33 3.82 7.81
CA GLU A 45 -11.32 3.70 9.27
C GLU A 45 -12.68 4.07 9.86
N SER A 46 -13.28 5.18 9.39
CA SER A 46 -14.63 5.58 9.81
C SER A 46 -15.71 4.56 9.42
N LEU A 47 -15.66 3.99 8.22
CA LEU A 47 -16.57 2.90 7.81
C LEU A 47 -16.42 1.64 8.69
N GLN A 48 -15.19 1.29 9.09
CA GLN A 48 -14.94 0.15 9.98
C GLN A 48 -15.43 0.40 11.41
N GLU A 49 -15.38 1.63 11.88
CA GLU A 49 -15.95 2.02 13.18
C GLU A 49 -17.48 1.99 13.12
N GLU A 50 -18.07 2.51 12.04
CA GLU A 50 -19.52 2.49 11.83
C GLU A 50 -20.06 1.04 11.75
N ALA A 51 -19.39 0.17 10.98
CA ALA A 51 -19.72 -1.25 10.89
C ALA A 51 -19.65 -1.94 12.26
N ARG A 52 -18.63 -1.62 13.08
CA ARG A 52 -18.48 -2.14 14.45
C ARG A 52 -19.57 -1.62 15.38
N ALA A 53 -19.89 -0.33 15.30
CA ALA A 53 -20.90 0.32 16.14
C ALA A 53 -22.31 -0.20 15.84
N MET A 54 -22.63 -0.40 14.55
CA MET A 54 -23.95 -0.86 14.13
C MET A 54 -24.11 -2.38 14.18
N ALA A 55 -23.02 -3.13 14.41
CA ALA A 55 -22.98 -4.60 14.38
C ALA A 55 -23.56 -5.21 13.09
N ARG A 56 -23.51 -4.47 11.98
CA ARG A 56 -24.03 -4.90 10.68
C ARG A 56 -22.90 -5.45 9.80
N PRO A 57 -23.14 -6.52 9.04
CA PRO A 57 -22.19 -6.97 8.03
C PRO A 57 -21.99 -5.90 6.93
N VAL A 58 -20.75 -5.80 6.45
CA VAL A 58 -20.38 -4.90 5.35
C VAL A 58 -20.50 -5.65 4.03
N LEU A 59 -21.29 -5.12 3.10
CA LEU A 59 -21.33 -5.58 1.72
C LEU A 59 -20.43 -4.66 0.87
N LEU A 60 -19.26 -5.16 0.49
CA LEU A 60 -18.35 -4.45 -0.39
C LEU A 60 -18.61 -4.83 -1.86
N VAL A 61 -19.10 -3.88 -2.64
CA VAL A 61 -19.39 -4.03 -4.06
C VAL A 61 -18.20 -3.52 -4.88
N PHE A 62 -17.50 -4.42 -5.56
CA PHE A 62 -16.48 -4.07 -6.54
C PHE A 62 -17.16 -3.77 -7.88
N SER A 63 -16.96 -2.56 -8.40
CA SER A 63 -17.62 -2.10 -9.62
C SER A 63 -16.64 -1.48 -10.61
N GLY A 64 -17.05 -1.50 -11.89
CA GLY A 64 -16.46 -0.69 -12.95
C GLY A 64 -17.59 0.00 -13.71
N SER A 65 -18.04 1.14 -13.19
CA SER A 65 -19.31 1.79 -13.54
C SER A 65 -19.49 2.18 -15.02
N ASP A 66 -18.40 2.31 -15.78
CA ASP A 66 -18.40 2.74 -17.19
C ASP A 66 -18.00 1.64 -18.19
N TRP A 67 -17.50 0.49 -17.74
CA TRP A 67 -16.99 -0.56 -18.64
C TRP A 67 -17.36 -2.00 -18.24
N CYS A 68 -17.76 -2.26 -17.00
CA CYS A 68 -18.15 -3.60 -16.57
C CYS A 68 -19.66 -3.80 -16.79
N GLY A 69 -20.03 -4.42 -17.91
CA GLY A 69 -21.44 -4.71 -18.26
C GLY A 69 -22.23 -5.42 -17.14
N PRO A 70 -21.74 -6.53 -16.57
CA PRO A 70 -22.40 -7.19 -15.45
C PRO A 70 -22.53 -6.31 -14.20
N CYS A 71 -21.51 -5.53 -13.86
CA CYS A 71 -21.54 -4.63 -12.70
C CYS A 71 -22.61 -3.55 -12.88
N ILE A 72 -22.71 -2.96 -14.07
CA ILE A 72 -23.73 -1.96 -14.42
C ILE A 72 -25.13 -2.55 -14.32
N ARG A 73 -25.31 -3.81 -14.75
CA ARG A 73 -26.59 -4.51 -14.61
C ARG A 73 -26.93 -4.81 -13.16
N LEU A 74 -25.98 -5.32 -12.37
CA LEU A 74 -26.17 -5.54 -10.93
C LEU A 74 -26.59 -4.24 -10.22
N GLN A 75 -25.93 -3.14 -10.55
CA GLN A 75 -26.29 -1.83 -10.00
C GLN A 75 -27.75 -1.48 -10.30
N ARG A 76 -28.17 -1.59 -11.56
CA ARG A 76 -29.51 -1.18 -12.04
C ARG A 76 -30.64 -2.11 -11.62
N GLU A 77 -30.37 -3.41 -11.61
CA GLU A 77 -31.40 -4.45 -11.45
C GLU A 77 -31.54 -4.87 -9.98
N VAL A 78 -30.49 -4.73 -9.16
CA VAL A 78 -30.49 -5.21 -7.77
C VAL A 78 -30.18 -4.09 -6.79
N LEU A 79 -29.03 -3.41 -6.94
CA LEU A 79 -28.57 -2.46 -5.90
C LEU A 79 -29.42 -1.19 -5.83
N THR A 80 -30.14 -0.85 -6.90
CA THR A 80 -31.13 0.24 -6.92
C THR A 80 -32.58 -0.24 -6.78
N ASP A 81 -32.82 -1.55 -6.66
CA ASP A 81 -34.17 -2.06 -6.46
C ASP A 81 -34.70 -1.60 -5.08
N PRO A 82 -35.93 -1.05 -5.00
CA PRO A 82 -36.45 -0.53 -3.74
C PRO A 82 -36.54 -1.56 -2.61
N ALA A 83 -36.76 -2.85 -2.92
CA ALA A 83 -36.80 -3.89 -1.91
C ALA A 83 -35.39 -4.18 -1.36
N PHE A 84 -34.39 -4.21 -2.23
CA PHE A 84 -32.99 -4.35 -1.81
C PHE A 84 -32.52 -3.15 -0.99
N VAL A 85 -32.84 -1.92 -1.42
CA VAL A 85 -32.44 -0.69 -0.70
C VAL A 85 -33.02 -0.67 0.72
N GLN A 86 -34.28 -1.07 0.90
CA GLN A 86 -34.91 -1.17 2.22
C GLN A 86 -34.23 -2.23 3.09
N PHE A 87 -34.03 -3.44 2.56
CA PHE A 87 -33.31 -4.51 3.25
C PHE A 87 -31.90 -4.07 3.66
N ALA A 88 -31.16 -3.46 2.74
CA ALA A 88 -29.79 -3.01 2.98
C ALA A 88 -29.72 -1.93 4.05
N ALA A 89 -30.68 -0.99 4.09
CA ALA A 89 -30.71 0.07 5.09
C ALA A 89 -30.88 -0.44 6.53
N GLU A 90 -31.52 -1.60 6.71
CA GLU A 90 -31.74 -2.22 8.01
C GLU A 90 -30.62 -3.20 8.38
N GLU A 91 -30.18 -4.01 7.41
CA GLU A 91 -29.35 -5.19 7.68
C GLU A 91 -27.88 -5.03 7.29
N LEU A 92 -27.54 -4.12 6.38
CA LEU A 92 -26.22 -4.04 5.77
C LEU A 92 -25.59 -2.65 5.89
N LEU A 93 -24.25 -2.62 5.85
CA LEU A 93 -23.52 -1.43 5.43
C LEU A 93 -22.99 -1.67 4.01
N VAL A 94 -23.60 -1.04 3.01
CA VAL A 94 -23.21 -1.24 1.60
C VAL A 94 -22.17 -0.20 1.19
N VAL A 95 -21.00 -0.67 0.78
CA VAL A 95 -19.88 0.17 0.34
C VAL A 95 -19.54 -0.20 -1.11
N THR A 96 -19.40 0.79 -1.99
CA THR A 96 -19.02 0.54 -3.39
C THR A 96 -17.59 1.00 -3.65
N ALA A 97 -16.73 0.07 -4.06
CA ALA A 97 -15.39 0.35 -4.56
C ALA A 97 -15.44 0.36 -6.10
N ASP A 98 -15.52 1.55 -6.69
CA ASP A 98 -15.66 1.73 -8.14
C ASP A 98 -14.32 2.05 -8.83
N PHE A 99 -14.02 1.31 -9.90
CA PHE A 99 -12.79 1.36 -10.68
C PHE A 99 -13.08 1.71 -12.16
N PRO A 100 -13.49 2.95 -12.46
CA PRO A 100 -13.83 3.34 -13.82
C PRO A 100 -12.59 3.47 -14.71
N ARG A 101 -12.75 3.28 -16.02
CA ARG A 101 -11.64 3.33 -16.99
C ARG A 101 -11.45 4.68 -17.64
N LYS A 102 -12.51 5.48 -17.74
CA LYS A 102 -12.50 6.79 -18.41
C LYS A 102 -12.57 7.97 -17.43
N LYS A 103 -12.06 7.79 -16.21
CA LYS A 103 -11.92 8.89 -15.25
C LYS A 103 -10.87 9.90 -15.71
#